data_AF-A0A9D5Q1W4-F1
#
_entry.id   AF-A0A9D5Q1W4-F1
#
_cell.length_a   1.000
_cell.length_b   1.000
_cell.length_c   1.000
_cell.angle_alpha   90.00
_cell.angle_beta   90.00
_cell.angle_gamma   90.00
#
_symmetry.space_group_name_H-M   'P 1'
#
loop_
_entity.id
_entity.type
_entity.pdbx_description
1 polymer ?
#
loop_
_entity_poly.entity_id
_entity_poly.type
_entity_poly.pdbx_seq_one_letter_code
_entity_poly.pdbx_strand_id
1 'polypeptide(L)'
;MIWKKTTGKERKMTKFANIHLHSTYSDGIFTPEELCDLALTMGHGALALADHQTDVGYAELELAAKKRGLECIRGMETTARYESYGLHITAYDFDPTHPKMAEFLRINEESAHIVTKGKFDAMAAAGDVMSLRWQDVLDDAPPHAWLCNEHIFASLIKRCGFTQKDYWSWIPKFRAARSSAKPTFTDPTADVMIGIIRDAGGVACLAHPHGQTHLLPALYQLGLFGAEYDHPDITADDTAEVLKFAAAHPFYLTGGTDHTGIPGDNMIRGDIPNRDPEEIPTPLDADVRCGMTREEFDALKARIYG
;
A
#
# COMPACT_ATOMS: atom_id res chain seq x y z
N MET A 1 33.27 11.38 20.26
CA MET A 1 33.19 10.32 21.28
C MET A 1 32.25 9.25 20.73
N ILE A 2 32.78 8.08 20.37
CA ILE A 2 32.51 6.76 21.00
C ILE A 2 31.04 6.38 20.77
N TRP A 3 30.73 5.40 19.92
CA TRP A 3 30.82 3.99 20.33
C TRP A 3 31.67 3.06 19.47
N LYS A 4 32.38 2.20 20.20
CA LYS A 4 33.35 1.17 19.82
C LYS A 4 32.67 -0.06 19.23
N LYS A 5 33.47 -0.78 18.43
CA LYS A 5 33.44 -2.23 18.17
C LYS A 5 32.81 -3.04 19.30
N THR A 6 31.74 -3.76 18.99
CA THR A 6 31.41 -5.02 19.65
C THR A 6 32.00 -6.16 18.82
N THR A 7 32.86 -6.93 19.48
CA THR A 7 33.48 -8.17 19.05
C THR A 7 32.49 -9.33 19.14
N GLY A 8 32.47 -10.23 18.15
CA GLY A 8 31.97 -11.60 18.30
C GLY A 8 30.46 -11.79 18.08
N LYS A 9 30.15 -12.71 17.14
CA LYS A 9 28.85 -13.06 16.55
C LYS A 9 28.30 -11.98 15.60
N GLU A 10 28.43 -12.25 14.30
CA GLU A 10 27.60 -11.62 13.27
C GLU A 10 26.14 -11.64 13.77
N ARG A 11 25.54 -10.47 14.00
CA ARG A 11 24.09 -10.39 14.14
C ARG A 11 23.53 -10.80 12.78
N LYS A 12 23.09 -12.05 12.65
CA LYS A 12 22.21 -12.47 11.55
C LYS A 12 21.01 -11.53 11.61
N MET A 13 20.92 -10.61 10.65
CA MET A 13 19.81 -9.69 10.51
C MET A 13 18.57 -10.51 10.15
N THR A 14 17.62 -10.64 11.08
CA THR A 14 16.24 -10.98 10.72
C THR A 14 15.74 -9.87 9.82
N LYS A 15 15.56 -10.14 8.52
CA LYS A 15 15.04 -9.17 7.56
C LYS A 15 13.52 -9.09 7.70
N PHE A 16 13.03 -8.04 8.35
CA PHE A 16 11.60 -7.72 8.34
C PHE A 16 11.23 -7.12 6.98
N ALA A 17 9.96 -7.29 6.58
CA ALA A 17 9.41 -6.68 5.38
C ALA A 17 8.19 -5.86 5.75
N ASN A 18 8.09 -4.66 5.19
CA ASN A 18 6.91 -3.82 5.27
C ASN A 18 6.30 -3.69 3.87
N ILE A 19 5.19 -4.39 3.63
CA ILE A 19 4.61 -4.49 2.29
C ILE A 19 3.33 -3.68 2.10
N HIS A 20 2.96 -2.86 3.08
CA HIS A 20 1.85 -1.92 2.97
C HIS A 20 2.33 -0.52 3.35
N LEU A 21 2.69 0.25 2.32
CA LEU A 21 3.24 1.61 2.43
C LEU A 21 2.70 2.47 1.29
N HIS A 22 2.37 3.72 1.60
CA HIS A 22 1.95 4.70 0.61
C HIS A 22 3.05 5.73 0.39
N SER A 23 3.16 6.19 -0.85
CA SER A 23 4.11 7.20 -1.27
C SER A 23 3.40 8.44 -1.80
N THR A 24 4.19 9.42 -2.21
CA THR A 24 3.70 10.62 -2.92
C THR A 24 2.96 10.33 -4.23
N TYR A 25 2.93 9.09 -4.71
CA TYR A 25 2.13 8.70 -5.87
C TYR A 25 0.65 8.45 -5.53
N SER A 26 0.29 8.42 -4.24
CA SER A 26 -1.09 8.42 -3.77
C SER A 26 -1.25 9.36 -2.55
N ASP A 27 -1.49 8.86 -1.35
CA ASP A 27 -1.75 9.67 -0.15
C ASP A 27 -0.58 9.69 0.85
N GLY A 28 0.58 9.14 0.49
CA GLY A 28 1.80 9.28 1.26
C GLY A 28 2.48 10.64 1.10
N ILE A 29 3.23 11.08 2.11
CA ILE A 29 4.05 12.30 2.03
C ILE A 29 5.51 12.02 1.68
N PHE A 30 5.94 10.77 1.76
CA PHE A 30 7.31 10.35 1.47
C PHE A 30 7.41 9.85 0.04
N THR A 31 8.47 10.25 -0.65
CA THR A 31 8.83 9.68 -1.95
C THR A 31 9.22 8.21 -1.80
N PRO A 32 9.11 7.39 -2.87
CA PRO A 32 9.63 6.02 -2.87
C PRO A 32 11.10 5.91 -2.43
N GLU A 33 11.92 6.91 -2.76
CA GLU A 33 13.31 6.98 -2.30
C GLU A 33 13.43 7.20 -0.78
N GLU A 34 12.67 8.15 -0.22
CA GLU A 34 12.65 8.41 1.24
C GLU A 34 12.11 7.20 2.02
N LEU A 35 11.13 6.47 1.48
CA LEU A 35 10.62 5.23 2.07
C LEU A 35 11.69 4.15 2.16
N CYS A 36 12.60 4.07 1.18
CA CYS A 36 13.74 3.16 1.25
C CYS A 36 14.75 3.58 2.34
N ASP A 37 15.01 4.88 2.52
CA ASP A 37 15.87 5.38 3.60
C ASP A 37 15.26 5.11 4.98
N LEU A 38 13.95 5.25 5.09
CA LEU A 38 13.18 4.94 6.29
C LEU A 38 13.24 3.43 6.61
N ALA A 39 13.00 2.57 5.61
CA ALA A 39 13.08 1.12 5.75
C ALA A 39 14.44 0.66 6.32
N LEU A 40 15.55 1.21 5.80
CA LEU A 40 16.88 0.93 6.32
C LEU A 40 17.06 1.37 7.78
N THR A 41 16.54 2.55 8.13
CA THR A 41 16.61 3.08 9.50
C THR A 41 15.85 2.22 10.48
N MET A 42 14.74 1.62 10.03
CA MET A 42 13.88 0.73 10.80
C MET A 42 14.37 -0.74 10.80
N GLY A 43 15.36 -1.07 9.98
CA GLY A 43 15.95 -2.41 9.91
C GLY A 43 15.20 -3.39 8.98
N HIS A 44 14.32 -2.88 8.12
CA HIS A 44 13.66 -3.67 7.07
C HIS A 44 14.65 -4.08 5.99
N GLY A 45 14.50 -5.30 5.48
CA GLY A 45 15.28 -5.82 4.36
C GLY A 45 14.50 -5.83 3.03
N ALA A 46 13.18 -5.65 3.09
CA ALA A 46 12.31 -5.61 1.93
C ALA A 46 11.12 -4.65 2.14
N LEU A 47 10.58 -4.13 1.04
CA LEU A 47 9.36 -3.33 1.05
C LEU A 47 8.51 -3.47 -0.21
N ALA A 48 7.23 -3.16 -0.11
CA ALA A 48 6.36 -2.98 -1.27
C ALA A 48 5.61 -1.65 -1.13
N LEU A 49 5.46 -0.94 -2.24
CA LEU A 49 4.50 0.15 -2.32
C LEU A 49 3.12 -0.45 -2.55
N ALA A 50 2.16 0.02 -1.77
CA ALA A 50 0.75 -0.31 -1.89
C ALA A 50 -0.06 0.97 -2.12
N ASP A 51 0.49 1.90 -2.90
CA ASP A 51 -0.18 3.15 -3.26
C ASP A 51 -1.63 2.89 -3.73
N HIS A 52 -2.55 3.77 -3.34
CA HIS A 52 -3.95 3.63 -3.71
C HIS A 52 -4.14 3.69 -5.24
N GLN A 53 -4.71 2.60 -5.77
CA GLN A 53 -5.21 2.49 -7.15
C GLN A 53 -4.15 2.70 -8.25
N THR A 54 -2.86 2.70 -7.90
CA THR A 54 -1.74 2.96 -8.81
C THR A 54 -0.50 2.15 -8.44
N ASP A 55 0.33 1.84 -9.42
CA ASP A 55 1.63 1.19 -9.24
C ASP A 55 2.80 2.04 -9.74
N VAL A 56 2.53 3.28 -10.17
CA VAL A 56 3.47 4.15 -10.88
C VAL A 56 4.75 4.39 -10.07
N GLY A 57 4.62 4.54 -8.75
CA GLY A 57 5.75 4.76 -7.84
C GLY A 57 6.74 3.59 -7.77
N TYR A 58 6.36 2.39 -8.23
CA TYR A 58 7.23 1.22 -8.15
C TYR A 58 8.51 1.36 -8.97
N ALA A 59 8.49 2.03 -10.12
CA ALA A 59 9.71 2.20 -10.92
C ALA A 59 10.79 3.01 -10.18
N GLU A 60 10.35 4.02 -9.41
CA GLU A 60 11.24 4.81 -8.57
C GLU A 60 11.71 4.00 -7.35
N LEU A 61 10.79 3.25 -6.72
CA LEU A 61 11.09 2.33 -5.62
C LEU A 61 12.17 1.31 -6.02
N GLU A 62 12.01 0.64 -7.15
CA GLU A 62 12.91 -0.41 -7.62
C GLU A 62 14.34 0.13 -7.79
N LEU A 63 14.47 1.32 -8.39
CA LEU A 63 15.75 2.00 -8.55
C LEU A 63 16.36 2.39 -7.19
N ALA A 64 15.57 2.91 -6.27
CA ALA A 64 16.03 3.31 -4.94
C ALA A 64 16.42 2.11 -4.07
N ALA A 65 15.62 1.06 -4.07
CA ALA A 65 15.82 -0.19 -3.33
C ALA A 65 17.10 -0.90 -3.79
N LYS A 66 17.30 -1.01 -5.11
CA LYS A 66 18.52 -1.60 -5.71
C LYS A 66 19.79 -0.89 -5.27
N LYS A 67 19.79 0.45 -5.21
CA LYS A 67 20.96 1.24 -4.73
C LYS A 67 21.28 0.97 -3.26
N ARG A 68 20.28 0.60 -2.47
CA ARG A 68 20.33 0.43 -1.02
C ARG A 68 20.46 -1.04 -0.57
N GLY A 69 20.41 -1.99 -1.51
CA GLY A 69 20.43 -3.42 -1.21
C GLY A 69 19.15 -3.92 -0.54
N LEU A 70 18.04 -3.23 -0.75
CA LEU A 70 16.71 -3.63 -0.32
C LEU A 70 16.05 -4.48 -1.40
N GLU A 71 15.30 -5.48 -0.97
CA GLU A 71 14.39 -6.22 -1.84
C GLU A 71 13.08 -5.42 -2.00
N CYS A 72 12.44 -5.49 -3.16
CA CYS A 72 11.14 -4.85 -3.33
C CYS A 72 10.21 -5.66 -4.23
N ILE A 73 8.91 -5.54 -3.99
CA ILE A 73 7.86 -6.18 -4.78
C ILE A 73 6.90 -5.08 -5.26
N ARG A 74 6.42 -5.20 -6.50
CA ARG A 74 5.38 -4.32 -7.02
C ARG A 74 4.09 -4.56 -6.27
N GLY A 75 3.45 -3.50 -5.80
CA GLY A 75 2.12 -3.58 -5.23
C GLY A 75 1.25 -2.38 -5.57
N MET A 76 -0.02 -2.50 -5.18
CA MET A 76 -0.98 -1.40 -5.04
C MET A 76 -2.02 -1.80 -4.01
N GLU A 77 -2.68 -0.83 -3.39
CA GLU A 77 -3.91 -1.06 -2.63
C GLU A 77 -5.11 -0.59 -3.47
N THR A 78 -6.11 -1.44 -3.62
CA THR A 78 -7.31 -1.14 -4.40
C THR A 78 -8.58 -1.37 -3.60
N THR A 79 -9.54 -0.49 -3.78
CA THR A 79 -10.90 -0.64 -3.27
C THR A 79 -11.70 -1.62 -4.13
N ALA A 80 -12.35 -2.58 -3.47
CA ALA A 80 -13.32 -3.48 -4.08
C ALA A 80 -14.59 -3.54 -3.22
N ARG A 81 -15.67 -4.08 -3.79
CA ARG A 81 -16.92 -4.29 -3.04
C ARG A 81 -17.28 -5.77 -2.98
N TYR A 82 -17.76 -6.19 -1.82
CA TYR A 82 -18.35 -7.51 -1.65
C TYR A 82 -19.67 -7.35 -0.92
N GLU A 83 -20.78 -7.67 -1.58
CA GLU A 83 -22.13 -7.39 -1.06
C GLU A 83 -22.30 -5.91 -0.66
N SER A 84 -22.61 -5.61 0.61
CA SER A 84 -22.69 -4.25 1.16
C SER A 84 -21.37 -3.71 1.70
N TYR A 85 -20.30 -4.49 1.65
CA TYR A 85 -19.01 -4.17 2.25
C TYR A 85 -18.07 -3.49 1.24
N GLY A 86 -17.40 -2.43 1.69
CA GLY A 86 -16.24 -1.86 1.03
C GLY A 86 -14.98 -2.51 1.59
N LEU A 87 -14.14 -3.03 0.71
CA LEU A 87 -12.92 -3.76 1.03
C LEU A 87 -11.73 -3.02 0.43
N HIS A 88 -10.60 -3.08 1.11
CA HIS A 88 -9.31 -2.80 0.50
C HIS A 88 -8.59 -4.12 0.24
N ILE A 89 -8.06 -4.25 -0.97
CA ILE A 89 -7.31 -5.40 -1.44
C ILE A 89 -5.93 -4.92 -1.83
N THR A 90 -4.89 -5.46 -1.22
CA THR A 90 -3.52 -5.28 -1.72
C THR A 90 -3.26 -6.28 -2.84
N ALA A 91 -2.78 -5.78 -3.97
CA ALA A 91 -2.31 -6.60 -5.08
C ALA A 91 -0.79 -6.62 -5.06
N TYR A 92 -0.17 -7.79 -5.18
CA TYR A 92 1.29 -7.92 -5.24
C TYR A 92 1.73 -8.72 -6.46
N ASP A 93 2.92 -8.40 -7.00
CA ASP A 93 3.61 -9.13 -8.06
C ASP A 93 2.79 -9.31 -9.36
N PHE A 94 1.93 -8.36 -9.68
CA PHE A 94 1.17 -8.36 -10.93
C PHE A 94 1.97 -7.73 -12.07
N ASP A 95 1.66 -8.13 -13.31
CA ASP A 95 2.11 -7.47 -14.54
C ASP A 95 1.19 -6.26 -14.83
N PRO A 96 1.69 -5.01 -14.71
CA PRO A 96 0.88 -3.82 -14.97
C PRO A 96 0.54 -3.65 -16.45
N THR A 97 1.22 -4.36 -17.35
CA THR A 97 0.96 -4.31 -18.79
C THR A 97 -0.13 -5.28 -19.24
N HIS A 98 -0.58 -6.18 -18.36
CA HIS A 98 -1.69 -7.07 -18.65
C HIS A 98 -2.94 -6.24 -18.99
N PRO A 99 -3.66 -6.48 -20.10
CA PRO A 99 -4.67 -5.55 -20.62
C PRO A 99 -5.75 -5.13 -19.63
N LYS A 100 -6.23 -6.06 -18.79
CA LYS A 100 -7.23 -5.75 -17.76
C LYS A 100 -6.67 -4.90 -16.62
N MET A 101 -5.41 -5.12 -16.27
CA MET A 101 -4.73 -4.36 -15.20
C MET A 101 -4.37 -2.96 -15.68
N ALA A 102 -3.80 -2.85 -16.89
CA ALA A 102 -3.48 -1.59 -17.51
C ALA A 102 -4.72 -0.69 -17.65
N GLU A 103 -5.86 -1.25 -18.07
CA GLU A 103 -7.11 -0.49 -18.18
C GLU A 103 -7.66 -0.08 -16.80
N PHE A 104 -7.55 -0.96 -15.80
CA PHE A 104 -7.93 -0.64 -14.42
C PHE A 104 -7.14 0.55 -13.86
N LEU A 105 -5.81 0.51 -13.99
CA LEU A 105 -4.92 1.58 -13.53
C LEU A 105 -5.22 2.90 -14.26
N ARG A 106 -5.35 2.85 -15.59
CA ARG A 106 -5.65 4.03 -16.44
C ARG A 106 -6.98 4.69 -16.07
N ILE A 107 -8.05 3.91 -15.92
CA ILE A 107 -9.37 4.45 -15.56
C ILE A 107 -9.34 5.08 -14.17
N ASN A 108 -8.63 4.46 -13.22
CA ASN A 108 -8.52 5.00 -11.86
C ASN A 108 -7.73 6.31 -11.81
N GLU A 109 -6.62 6.42 -12.53
CA GLU A 109 -5.87 7.69 -12.68
C GLU A 109 -6.77 8.81 -13.23
N GLU A 110 -7.50 8.52 -14.31
CA GLU A 110 -8.42 9.49 -14.94
C GLU A 110 -9.55 9.90 -13.98
N SER A 111 -10.16 8.93 -13.29
CA SER A 111 -11.23 9.16 -12.31
C SER A 111 -10.75 10.00 -11.14
N ALA A 112 -9.55 9.72 -10.61
CA ALA A 112 -8.94 10.47 -9.51
C ALA A 112 -8.73 11.93 -9.88
N HIS A 113 -8.14 12.19 -11.06
CA HIS A 113 -7.93 13.54 -11.55
C HIS A 113 -9.26 14.32 -11.67
N ILE A 114 -10.30 13.70 -12.23
CA ILE A 114 -11.62 14.32 -12.40
C ILE A 114 -12.27 14.63 -11.04
N VAL A 115 -12.32 13.65 -10.13
CA VAL A 115 -13.01 13.77 -8.84
C VAL A 115 -12.29 14.76 -7.94
N THR A 116 -10.95 14.67 -7.84
CA THR A 116 -10.12 15.52 -6.99
C THR A 116 -10.12 16.95 -7.49
N LYS A 117 -10.07 17.18 -8.81
CA LYS A 117 -10.28 18.53 -9.38
C LYS A 117 -11.65 19.09 -9.02
N GLY A 118 -12.72 18.29 -9.15
CA GLY A 118 -14.06 18.76 -8.81
C GLY A 118 -14.22 19.12 -7.33
N LYS A 119 -13.54 18.41 -6.42
CA LYS A 119 -13.45 18.79 -5.00
C LYS A 119 -12.65 20.06 -4.80
N PHE A 120 -11.50 20.19 -5.46
CA PHE A 120 -10.70 21.40 -5.45
C PHE A 120 -11.51 22.63 -5.88
N ASP A 121 -12.25 22.54 -7.00
CA ASP A 121 -13.08 23.63 -7.51
C ASP A 121 -14.18 24.03 -6.50
N ALA A 122 -14.79 23.05 -5.82
CA ALA A 122 -15.80 23.30 -4.78
C ALA A 122 -15.18 24.00 -3.55
N MET A 123 -14.00 23.58 -3.11
CA MET A 123 -13.29 24.25 -2.02
C MET A 123 -12.81 25.65 -2.42
N ALA A 124 -12.38 25.84 -3.67
CA ALA A 124 -12.01 27.14 -4.19
C ALA A 124 -13.19 28.12 -4.19
N ALA A 125 -14.37 27.66 -4.61
CA ALA A 125 -15.59 28.46 -4.54
C ALA A 125 -16.00 28.82 -3.10
N ALA A 126 -15.67 27.98 -2.12
CA ALA A 126 -15.88 28.24 -0.70
C ALA A 126 -14.78 29.12 -0.05
N GLY A 127 -13.69 29.42 -0.76
CA GLY A 127 -12.55 30.16 -0.23
C GLY A 127 -11.60 29.34 0.65
N ASP A 128 -11.70 28.01 0.60
CA ASP A 128 -10.96 27.08 1.47
C ASP A 128 -9.61 26.60 0.90
N VAL A 129 -9.19 27.12 -0.26
CA VAL A 129 -7.87 26.82 -0.88
C VAL A 129 -6.96 28.05 -1.01
N MET A 130 -7.30 29.16 -0.36
CA MET A 130 -6.53 30.42 -0.41
C MET A 130 -6.26 30.89 -1.85
N SER A 131 -4.99 31.15 -2.20
CA SER A 131 -4.55 31.55 -3.54
C SER A 131 -4.08 30.38 -4.40
N LEU A 132 -4.23 29.14 -3.94
CA LEU A 132 -3.78 27.96 -4.65
C LEU A 132 -4.59 27.79 -5.95
N ARG A 133 -3.92 27.46 -7.06
CA ARG A 133 -4.57 27.13 -8.34
C ARG A 133 -4.46 25.63 -8.60
N TRP A 134 -5.37 25.08 -9.39
CA TRP A 134 -5.30 23.66 -9.76
C TRP A 134 -3.97 23.28 -10.43
N GLN A 135 -3.43 24.16 -11.29
CA GLN A 135 -2.14 23.93 -11.93
C GLN A 135 -1.00 23.79 -10.90
N ASP A 136 -1.08 24.49 -9.77
CA ASP A 136 -0.06 24.38 -8.73
C ASP A 136 -0.06 22.98 -8.08
N VAL A 137 -1.23 22.33 -7.97
CA VAL A 137 -1.38 20.94 -7.52
C VAL A 137 -0.77 19.97 -8.52
N LEU A 138 -1.04 20.17 -9.81
CA LEU A 138 -0.45 19.34 -10.87
C LEU A 138 1.07 19.49 -10.98
N ASP A 139 1.61 20.69 -10.75
CA ASP A 139 3.05 20.97 -10.79
C ASP A 139 3.79 20.39 -9.57
N ASP A 140 3.10 20.17 -8.46
CA ASP A 140 3.67 19.64 -7.22
C ASP A 140 3.57 18.11 -7.09
N ALA A 141 2.54 17.50 -7.70
CA ALA A 141 2.33 16.06 -7.68
C ALA A 141 3.30 15.32 -8.61
N PRO A 142 3.69 14.06 -8.29
CA PRO A 142 4.41 13.23 -9.24
C PRO A 142 3.60 13.01 -10.53
N PRO A 143 4.26 12.87 -11.69
CA PRO A 143 3.57 12.51 -12.92
C PRO A 143 2.81 11.18 -12.76
N HIS A 144 1.58 11.13 -13.26
CA HIS A 144 0.70 9.96 -13.18
C HIS A 144 0.33 9.49 -11.76
N ALA A 145 0.49 10.35 -10.74
CA ALA A 145 -0.01 10.06 -9.41
C ALA A 145 -1.53 9.91 -9.38
N TRP A 146 -2.02 9.03 -8.51
CA TRP A 146 -3.44 8.93 -8.20
C TRP A 146 -3.83 10.12 -7.31
N LEU A 147 -4.27 11.22 -7.94
CA LEU A 147 -4.51 12.48 -7.23
C LEU A 147 -5.64 12.37 -6.20
N CYS A 148 -5.33 12.76 -4.98
CA CYS A 148 -6.22 12.75 -3.81
C CYS A 148 -6.14 14.07 -3.03
N ASN A 149 -6.75 14.13 -1.83
CA ASN A 149 -6.67 15.32 -0.98
C ASN A 149 -5.26 15.64 -0.51
N GLU A 150 -4.44 14.63 -0.25
CA GLU A 150 -3.09 14.80 0.27
C GLU A 150 -2.23 15.60 -0.70
N HIS A 151 -2.44 15.44 -2.01
CA HIS A 151 -1.80 16.26 -3.03
C HIS A 151 -2.20 17.74 -2.94
N ILE A 152 -3.49 18.04 -2.75
CA ILE A 152 -3.96 19.42 -2.56
C ILE A 152 -3.37 20.00 -1.28
N PHE A 153 -3.35 19.21 -0.21
CA PHE A 153 -2.83 19.65 1.08
C PHE A 153 -1.31 19.87 1.06
N ALA A 154 -0.56 19.01 0.38
CA ALA A 154 0.87 19.17 0.15
C ALA A 154 1.17 20.48 -0.60
N SER A 155 0.38 20.81 -1.62
CA SER A 155 0.48 22.10 -2.31
C SER A 155 0.10 23.29 -1.43
N LEU A 156 -0.91 23.16 -0.55
CA LEU A 156 -1.24 24.20 0.43
C LEU A 156 -0.08 24.44 1.40
N ILE A 157 0.60 23.39 1.86
CA ILE A 157 1.80 23.52 2.70
C ILE A 157 2.89 24.26 1.93
N LYS A 158 3.21 23.76 0.73
CA LYS A 158 4.33 24.26 -0.07
C LYS A 158 4.14 25.70 -0.54
N ARG A 159 2.91 26.12 -0.82
CA ARG A 159 2.63 27.39 -1.52
C ARG A 159 1.78 28.39 -0.75
N CYS A 160 1.05 27.95 0.27
CA CYS A 160 0.08 28.78 0.98
C CYS A 160 0.34 28.89 2.48
N GLY A 161 1.45 28.34 2.97
CA GLY A 161 1.87 28.47 4.37
C GLY A 161 1.08 27.61 5.35
N PHE A 162 0.34 26.62 4.84
CA PHE A 162 -0.21 25.57 5.70
C PHE A 162 0.92 24.77 6.35
N THR A 163 0.61 24.14 7.45
CA THR A 163 1.48 23.22 8.17
C THR A 163 0.76 21.89 8.36
N GLN A 164 1.50 20.84 8.70
CA GLN A 164 0.92 19.53 9.00
C GLN A 164 -0.15 19.58 10.12
N LYS A 165 -0.08 20.55 11.03
CA LYS A 165 -1.08 20.74 12.10
C LYS A 165 -2.44 21.19 11.57
N ASP A 166 -2.47 21.82 10.40
CA ASP A 166 -3.70 22.33 9.80
C ASP A 166 -4.53 21.21 9.14
N TYR A 167 -3.95 20.04 8.90
CA TYR A 167 -4.58 18.90 8.22
C TYR A 167 -5.93 18.54 8.86
N TRP A 168 -5.95 18.37 10.18
CA TRP A 168 -7.14 17.95 10.92
C TRP A 168 -8.28 18.98 10.90
N SER A 169 -7.95 20.26 10.72
CA SER A 169 -8.94 21.32 10.55
C SER A 169 -9.44 21.46 9.11
N TRP A 170 -8.62 21.04 8.15
CA TRP A 170 -8.86 21.16 6.72
C TRP A 170 -9.58 19.95 6.13
N ILE A 171 -9.21 18.72 6.53
CA ILE A 171 -9.77 17.48 5.97
C ILE A 171 -11.31 17.39 6.09
N PRO A 172 -11.98 17.88 7.14
CA PRO A 172 -13.45 17.87 7.19
C PRO A 172 -14.07 18.76 6.11
N LYS A 173 -13.40 19.86 5.74
CA LYS A 173 -13.85 20.75 4.65
C LYS A 173 -13.73 20.06 3.30
N PHE A 174 -12.61 19.38 3.06
CA PHE A 174 -12.44 18.57 1.84
C PHE A 174 -13.48 17.44 1.77
N ARG A 175 -13.75 16.74 2.87
CA ARG A 175 -14.76 15.68 2.93
C ARG A 175 -16.19 16.22 2.72
N ALA A 176 -16.46 17.44 3.18
CA ALA A 176 -17.74 18.12 2.96
C ALA A 176 -17.89 18.68 1.54
N ALA A 177 -16.78 19.00 0.87
CA ALA A 177 -16.76 19.47 -0.50
C ALA A 177 -17.31 18.38 -1.43
N ARG A 178 -18.48 18.64 -2.00
CA ARG A 178 -19.07 17.73 -2.98
C ARG A 178 -18.46 18.02 -4.34
N SER A 179 -17.71 17.05 -4.85
CA SER A 179 -17.31 17.09 -6.25
C SER A 179 -18.57 17.18 -7.11
N SER A 180 -18.64 18.19 -7.97
CA SER A 180 -19.66 18.26 -9.02
C SER A 180 -19.40 17.21 -10.11
N ALA A 181 -18.17 16.71 -10.19
CA ALA A 181 -17.78 15.65 -11.09
C ALA A 181 -18.13 14.28 -10.49
N LYS A 182 -18.65 13.40 -11.36
CA LYS A 182 -18.91 12.01 -10.98
C LYS A 182 -17.65 11.20 -11.26
N PRO A 183 -17.31 10.22 -10.40
CA PRO A 183 -16.33 9.20 -10.75
C PRO A 183 -16.67 8.62 -12.12
N THR A 184 -15.68 8.49 -13.00
CA THR A 184 -15.82 7.77 -14.28
C THR A 184 -15.77 6.27 -14.07
N PHE A 185 -15.41 5.86 -12.85
CA PHE A 185 -15.24 4.49 -12.41
C PHE A 185 -16.20 4.14 -11.27
N THR A 186 -16.53 2.87 -11.18
CA THR A 186 -17.25 2.31 -10.05
C THR A 186 -16.42 1.14 -9.53
N ASP A 187 -16.21 1.10 -8.21
CA ASP A 187 -15.38 0.06 -7.60
C ASP A 187 -15.83 -1.34 -8.04
N PRO A 188 -14.87 -2.18 -8.48
CA PRO A 188 -15.16 -3.51 -8.95
C PRO A 188 -15.67 -4.36 -7.79
N THR A 189 -16.39 -5.42 -8.11
CA THR A 189 -16.68 -6.44 -7.11
C THR A 189 -15.41 -7.23 -6.78
N ALA A 190 -15.34 -7.82 -5.60
CA ALA A 190 -14.14 -8.54 -5.15
C ALA A 190 -13.75 -9.69 -6.12
N ASP A 191 -14.71 -10.41 -6.69
CA ASP A 191 -14.46 -11.44 -7.70
C ASP A 191 -13.82 -10.89 -8.97
N VAL A 192 -14.27 -9.72 -9.43
CA VAL A 192 -13.69 -9.03 -10.58
C VAL A 192 -12.28 -8.57 -10.27
N MET A 193 -12.05 -7.92 -9.12
CA MET A 193 -10.74 -7.38 -8.76
C MET A 193 -9.71 -8.50 -8.55
N ILE A 194 -10.05 -9.54 -7.78
CA ILE A 194 -9.22 -10.73 -7.57
C ILE A 194 -8.92 -11.39 -8.93
N GLY A 195 -9.92 -11.49 -9.81
CA GLY A 195 -9.74 -11.99 -11.17
C GLY A 195 -8.76 -11.17 -12.00
N ILE A 196 -8.84 -9.84 -11.97
CA ILE A 196 -7.90 -8.95 -12.68
C ILE A 196 -6.47 -9.16 -12.17
N ILE A 197 -6.28 -9.20 -10.85
CA ILE A 197 -4.98 -9.39 -10.21
C ILE A 197 -4.40 -10.76 -10.60
N ARG A 198 -5.20 -11.82 -10.50
CA ARG A 198 -4.80 -13.19 -10.85
C ARG A 198 -4.44 -13.31 -12.33
N ASP A 199 -5.25 -12.75 -13.23
CA ASP A 199 -5.01 -12.80 -14.67
C ASP A 199 -3.72 -12.05 -15.05
N ALA A 200 -3.42 -10.96 -14.34
CA ALA A 200 -2.15 -10.24 -14.43
C ALA A 200 -0.98 -10.97 -13.76
N GLY A 201 -1.18 -12.18 -13.25
CA GLY A 201 -0.14 -12.96 -12.60
C GLY A 201 0.24 -12.47 -11.20
N GLY A 202 -0.56 -11.62 -10.56
CA GLY A 202 -0.34 -11.18 -9.18
C GLY A 202 -1.03 -12.08 -8.15
N VAL A 203 -1.02 -11.62 -6.90
CA VAL A 203 -1.80 -12.16 -5.80
C VAL A 203 -2.60 -11.07 -5.10
N ALA A 204 -3.80 -11.41 -4.63
CA ALA A 204 -4.71 -10.49 -3.95
C ALA A 204 -4.82 -10.83 -2.47
N CYS A 205 -4.55 -9.87 -1.59
CA CYS A 205 -4.66 -10.02 -0.14
C CYS A 205 -5.69 -9.03 0.43
N LEU A 206 -6.43 -9.43 1.47
CA LEU A 206 -7.31 -8.51 2.19
C LEU A 206 -6.44 -7.58 3.04
N ALA A 207 -6.42 -6.30 2.69
CA ALA A 207 -5.76 -5.27 3.49
C ALA A 207 -6.55 -5.02 4.78
N HIS A 208 -5.84 -4.67 5.86
CA HIS A 208 -6.37 -4.26 7.17
C HIS A 208 -7.85 -4.62 7.40
N PRO A 209 -8.18 -5.86 7.78
CA PRO A 209 -9.55 -6.37 7.68
C PRO A 209 -10.64 -5.55 8.40
N HIS A 210 -10.29 -4.73 9.40
CA HIS A 210 -11.20 -3.79 10.06
C HIS A 210 -12.54 -4.43 10.51
N GLY A 211 -12.49 -5.59 11.18
CA GLY A 211 -13.67 -6.34 11.62
C GLY A 211 -14.36 -7.17 10.53
N GLN A 212 -13.81 -7.21 9.32
CA GLN A 212 -14.39 -7.90 8.17
C GLN A 212 -13.81 -9.31 7.94
N THR A 213 -13.09 -9.87 8.92
CA THR A 213 -12.51 -11.23 8.85
C THR A 213 -13.53 -12.34 8.66
N HIS A 214 -14.81 -12.11 9.03
CA HIS A 214 -15.92 -13.02 8.75
C HIS A 214 -16.16 -13.25 7.24
N LEU A 215 -15.64 -12.39 6.37
CA LEU A 215 -15.72 -12.52 4.90
C LEU A 215 -14.63 -13.43 4.32
N LEU A 216 -13.57 -13.75 5.08
CA LEU A 216 -12.43 -14.55 4.60
C LEU A 216 -12.84 -15.87 3.92
N PRO A 217 -13.78 -16.68 4.46
CA PRO A 217 -14.18 -17.91 3.78
C PRO A 217 -14.75 -17.65 2.38
N ALA A 218 -15.58 -16.61 2.21
CA ALA A 218 -16.19 -16.29 0.93
C ALA A 218 -15.17 -15.71 -0.04
N LEU A 219 -14.34 -14.76 0.41
CA LEU A 219 -13.29 -14.16 -0.42
C LEU A 219 -12.23 -15.20 -0.85
N TYR A 220 -11.90 -16.15 0.03
CA TYR A 220 -11.01 -17.25 -0.30
C TYR A 220 -11.57 -18.13 -1.44
N GLN A 221 -12.88 -18.40 -1.48
CA GLN A 221 -13.50 -19.10 -2.61
C GLN A 221 -13.41 -18.32 -3.93
N LEU A 222 -13.27 -16.99 -3.87
CA LEU A 222 -13.05 -16.15 -5.05
C LEU A 222 -11.59 -16.12 -5.51
N GLY A 223 -10.66 -16.70 -4.73
CA GLY A 223 -9.23 -16.68 -5.00
C GLY A 223 -8.46 -15.62 -4.20
N LEU A 224 -8.97 -15.19 -3.04
CA LEU A 224 -8.15 -14.38 -2.13
C LEU A 224 -6.94 -15.21 -1.66
N PHE A 225 -5.75 -14.67 -1.83
CA PHE A 225 -4.48 -15.35 -1.57
C PHE A 225 -4.06 -15.27 -0.11
N GLY A 226 -4.36 -14.16 0.55
CA GLY A 226 -3.93 -13.88 1.91
C GLY A 226 -4.68 -12.74 2.57
N ALA A 227 -4.28 -12.37 3.78
CA ALA A 227 -4.79 -11.20 4.48
C ALA A 227 -3.72 -10.61 5.41
N GLU A 228 -3.89 -9.35 5.76
CA GLU A 228 -3.07 -8.69 6.77
C GLU A 228 -3.45 -9.15 8.17
N TYR A 229 -2.44 -9.54 8.95
CA TYR A 229 -2.61 -9.95 10.34
C TYR A 229 -1.79 -9.08 11.31
N ASP A 230 -0.78 -8.36 10.81
CA ASP A 230 -0.01 -7.37 11.57
C ASP A 230 -0.12 -6.00 10.90
N HIS A 231 -0.91 -5.14 11.52
CA HIS A 231 -1.26 -3.81 11.03
C HIS A 231 -1.61 -2.90 12.24
N PRO A 232 -1.27 -1.60 12.24
CA PRO A 232 -1.53 -0.73 13.39
C PRO A 232 -3.02 -0.50 13.64
N ASP A 233 -3.83 -0.47 12.59
CA ASP A 233 -5.26 -0.13 12.66
C ASP A 233 -6.22 -1.33 12.74
N ILE A 234 -5.71 -2.55 12.88
CA ILE A 234 -6.56 -3.73 13.09
C ILE A 234 -6.59 -4.17 14.56
N THR A 235 -7.67 -4.84 14.93
CA THR A 235 -7.86 -5.31 16.31
C THR A 235 -7.09 -6.61 16.57
N ALA A 236 -6.85 -6.93 17.84
CA ALA A 236 -6.29 -8.24 18.20
C ALA A 236 -7.21 -9.42 17.77
N ASP A 237 -8.52 -9.18 17.70
CA ASP A 237 -9.49 -10.17 17.20
C ASP A 237 -9.35 -10.38 15.69
N ASP A 238 -9.11 -9.31 14.91
CA ASP A 238 -8.80 -9.43 13.48
C ASP A 238 -7.54 -10.28 13.27
N THR A 239 -6.45 -9.96 13.97
CA THR A 239 -5.21 -10.74 13.94
C THR A 239 -5.45 -12.21 14.27
N ALA A 240 -6.19 -12.50 15.35
CA ALA A 240 -6.45 -13.86 15.79
C ALA A 240 -7.27 -14.66 14.77
N GLU A 241 -8.30 -14.06 14.18
CA GLU A 241 -9.14 -14.73 13.18
C GLU A 241 -8.41 -14.95 11.85
N VAL A 242 -7.55 -14.01 11.41
CA VAL A 242 -6.69 -14.23 10.23
C VAL A 242 -5.70 -15.37 10.46
N LEU A 243 -5.02 -15.40 11.62
CA LEU A 243 -4.09 -16.48 11.97
C LEU A 243 -4.79 -17.85 12.05
N LYS A 244 -5.99 -17.89 12.63
CA LYS A 244 -6.82 -19.09 12.71
C LYS A 244 -7.27 -19.56 11.33
N PHE A 245 -7.63 -18.64 10.43
CA PHE A 245 -7.97 -18.97 9.06
C PHE A 245 -6.76 -19.55 8.30
N ALA A 246 -5.59 -18.94 8.45
CA ALA A 246 -4.34 -19.40 7.83
C ALA A 246 -3.83 -20.74 8.37
N ALA A 247 -4.10 -21.07 9.64
CA ALA A 247 -3.79 -22.38 10.19
C ALA A 247 -4.66 -23.51 9.59
N ALA A 248 -5.86 -23.18 9.09
CA ALA A 248 -6.81 -24.13 8.55
C ALA A 248 -6.79 -24.25 7.02
N HIS A 249 -6.16 -23.30 6.31
CA HIS A 249 -6.19 -23.21 4.85
C HIS A 249 -4.81 -22.85 4.27
N PRO A 250 -4.52 -23.22 3.01
CA PRO A 250 -3.41 -22.63 2.27
C PRO A 250 -3.68 -21.13 2.08
N PHE A 251 -3.12 -20.30 2.96
CA PHE A 251 -3.41 -18.87 3.00
C PHE A 251 -2.16 -18.10 3.42
N TYR A 252 -1.89 -17.02 2.73
CA TYR A 252 -0.70 -16.21 2.98
C TYR A 252 -0.95 -15.14 4.04
N LEU A 253 0.04 -14.90 4.88
CA LEU A 253 -0.01 -13.88 5.91
C LEU A 253 0.80 -12.67 5.46
N THR A 254 0.17 -11.50 5.51
CA THR A 254 0.80 -10.21 5.18
C THR A 254 0.78 -9.26 6.36
N GLY A 255 1.56 -8.19 6.28
CA GLY A 255 1.61 -7.16 7.29
C GLY A 255 2.32 -5.93 6.75
N GLY A 256 1.96 -4.78 7.29
CA GLY A 256 2.50 -3.51 6.89
C GLY A 256 1.94 -2.39 7.75
N THR A 257 2.57 -1.23 7.64
CA THR A 257 2.25 -0.09 8.49
C THR A 257 1.11 0.77 7.96
N ASP A 258 0.77 0.64 6.67
CA ASP A 258 -0.17 1.52 5.96
C ASP A 258 0.22 3.00 6.12
N HIS A 259 1.54 3.21 6.02
CA HIS A 259 2.15 4.46 6.41
C HIS A 259 1.94 5.51 5.34
N THR A 260 1.42 6.66 5.77
CA THR A 260 1.22 7.86 4.94
C THR A 260 2.09 9.04 5.39
N GLY A 261 2.64 8.99 6.61
CA GLY A 261 3.49 10.05 7.18
C GLY A 261 2.75 11.24 7.78
N ILE A 262 1.41 11.19 7.79
CA ILE A 262 0.56 12.22 8.40
C ILE A 262 0.71 12.17 9.95
N PRO A 263 0.74 13.31 10.68
CA PRO A 263 0.93 13.29 12.13
C PRO A 263 -0.17 12.51 12.88
N GLY A 264 0.23 11.48 13.62
CA GLY A 264 -0.68 10.55 14.30
C GLY A 264 -0.61 9.13 13.76
N ASP A 265 0.08 8.96 12.64
CA ASP A 265 0.32 7.68 11.99
C ASP A 265 1.36 6.83 12.77
N ASN A 266 1.08 5.53 12.92
CA ASN A 266 1.84 4.61 13.76
C ASN A 266 2.95 3.95 12.95
N MET A 267 4.15 4.54 12.99
CA MET A 267 5.39 4.05 12.37
C MET A 267 5.83 2.61 12.75
N ILE A 268 5.17 1.93 13.69
CA ILE A 268 5.80 0.88 14.54
C ILE A 268 5.03 -0.46 14.55
N ARG A 269 4.05 -0.70 13.67
CA ARG A 269 3.47 -2.05 13.50
C ARG A 269 3.28 -2.36 12.03
N GLY A 270 3.69 -3.54 11.58
CA GLY A 270 3.74 -3.88 10.16
C GLY A 270 4.95 -4.73 9.78
N ASP A 271 5.38 -5.61 10.69
CA ASP A 271 6.54 -6.46 10.49
C ASP A 271 6.08 -7.87 10.16
N ILE A 272 6.35 -8.35 8.94
CA ILE A 272 6.29 -9.79 8.68
C ILE A 272 7.58 -10.42 9.24
N PRO A 273 7.52 -11.25 10.31
CA PRO A 273 8.69 -11.96 10.79
C PRO A 273 9.12 -12.98 9.74
N ASN A 274 10.32 -12.81 9.22
CA ASN A 274 11.01 -13.89 8.53
C ASN A 274 11.29 -15.01 9.56
N ARG A 275 11.22 -16.28 9.16
CA ARG A 275 11.28 -17.48 10.04
C ARG A 275 12.41 -17.44 11.09
N ASP A 276 12.32 -18.33 12.08
CA ASP A 276 13.32 -18.54 13.13
C ASP A 276 14.76 -18.54 12.54
N PRO A 277 15.67 -17.68 13.03
CA PRO A 277 17.04 -17.57 12.50
C PRO A 277 17.83 -18.89 12.45
N GLU A 278 17.42 -19.90 13.22
CA GLU A 278 18.01 -21.24 13.21
C GLU A 278 17.62 -22.09 11.98
N GLU A 279 16.53 -21.75 11.29
CA GLU A 279 16.03 -22.47 10.11
C GLU A 279 16.45 -21.84 8.78
N ILE A 280 17.18 -20.72 8.80
CA ILE A 280 17.61 -19.98 7.58
C ILE A 280 18.98 -20.48 7.10
N PRO A 281 19.08 -21.11 5.91
CA PRO A 281 20.36 -21.34 5.25
C PRO A 281 20.98 -20.00 4.82
N THR A 282 22.23 -19.77 5.20
CA THR A 282 23.06 -18.67 4.64
C THR A 282 23.78 -19.15 3.37
N PRO A 283 24.10 -18.29 2.37
CA PRO A 283 23.67 -16.91 2.09
C PRO A 283 22.86 -16.75 0.78
N LEU A 284 21.90 -15.81 0.78
CA LEU A 284 21.31 -15.09 -0.38
C LEU A 284 21.11 -15.90 -1.67
N ASP A 285 20.07 -16.73 -1.69
CA ASP A 285 19.33 -16.97 -2.92
C ASP A 285 18.33 -15.83 -3.11
N ALA A 286 18.28 -15.27 -4.32
CA ALA A 286 17.56 -14.06 -4.71
C ALA A 286 16.03 -14.22 -4.78
N ASP A 287 15.48 -15.19 -4.04
CA ASP A 287 14.15 -15.74 -4.27
C ASP A 287 13.31 -15.82 -2.99
N VAL A 288 13.54 -14.98 -1.98
CA VAL A 288 12.70 -14.99 -0.75
C VAL A 288 11.63 -13.89 -0.83
N ARG A 289 10.35 -14.28 -0.71
CA ARG A 289 9.20 -13.36 -0.62
C ARG A 289 8.55 -13.51 0.74
N CYS A 290 8.69 -12.49 1.60
CA CYS A 290 8.05 -12.34 2.91
C CYS A 290 7.77 -13.67 3.66
N GLY A 291 8.83 -14.38 4.05
CA GLY A 291 8.71 -15.61 4.86
C GLY A 291 8.47 -16.92 4.08
N MET A 292 8.42 -16.87 2.75
CA MET A 292 8.44 -18.04 1.86
C MET A 292 9.54 -17.91 0.79
N THR A 293 10.08 -19.02 0.30
CA THR A 293 10.86 -19.01 -0.95
C THR A 293 9.95 -18.77 -2.16
N ARG A 294 10.53 -18.44 -3.31
CA ARG A 294 9.81 -18.23 -4.56
C ARG A 294 9.07 -19.50 -4.98
N GLU A 295 9.69 -20.66 -4.81
CA GLU A 295 9.06 -21.95 -5.06
C GLU A 295 7.89 -22.22 -4.11
N GLU A 296 8.05 -21.92 -2.81
CA GLU A 296 6.96 -22.05 -1.83
C GLU A 296 5.78 -21.12 -2.17
N PHE A 297 6.08 -19.88 -2.56
CA PHE A 297 5.08 -18.88 -2.98
C PHE A 297 4.36 -19.32 -4.26
N ASP A 298 5.11 -19.73 -5.28
CA ASP A 298 4.54 -20.18 -6.56
C ASP A 298 3.74 -21.49 -6.38
N ALA A 299 4.16 -22.38 -5.48
CA ALA A 299 3.40 -23.57 -5.11
C ALA A 299 2.09 -23.23 -4.38
N LEU A 300 2.12 -22.28 -3.44
CA LEU A 300 0.90 -21.79 -2.79
C LEU A 300 -0.05 -21.16 -3.81
N LYS A 301 0.48 -20.34 -4.70
CA LYS A 301 -0.27 -19.70 -5.79
C LYS A 301 -0.92 -20.73 -6.71
N ALA A 302 -0.19 -21.77 -7.09
CA ALA A 302 -0.72 -22.89 -7.87
C ALA A 302 -1.84 -23.64 -7.13
N ARG A 303 -1.80 -23.74 -5.79
CA ARG A 303 -2.85 -24.38 -4.99
C ARG A 303 -4.13 -23.55 -4.84
N ILE A 304 -4.01 -22.23 -4.82
CA ILE A 304 -5.16 -21.33 -4.66
C ILE A 304 -5.80 -21.02 -6.02
N TYR A 305 -5.01 -20.97 -7.10
CA TYR A 305 -5.48 -20.57 -8.44
C TYR A 305 -5.66 -21.72 -9.43
N GLY A 306 -5.08 -22.89 -9.19
CA GLY A 306 -5.21 -24.09 -10.02
C GLY A 306 -6.37 -24.99 -9.60
#